data_AF-A0A1N6MY51-F1
#
_entry.id   AF-A0A1N6MY51-F1
#
_cell.length_a   1.000
_cell.length_b   1.000
_cell.length_c   1.000
_cell.angle_alpha   90.00
_cell.angle_beta   90.00
_cell.angle_gamma   90.00
#
_symmetry.space_group_name_H-M   'P 1'
#
loop_
_entity.id
_entity.type
_entity.pdbx_description
1 polymer ?
#
loop_
_entity_poly.entity_id
_entity_poly.type
_entity_poly.pdbx_seq_one_letter_code
_entity_poly.pdbx_strand_id
1 'polypeptide(L)'
;MSLEIVTAYRKSNALFAFVDSKAPLYLSTQNGKTVEQIAKLCNLYQDRFHNLLDYMQALNVLTKKEDKFYLTEQWSSLSDPNSFETLYIKFELDPAFWNAWAQYSASLKKPNKKSAFELTHQEPFFDYLNHENNQNIKTNFDELLGQMTVKTNKYFIDHISLNGIKTLLDVGGGVGAFAKNIKVHYPHIQCDVMDQYKFTRQESEGITFINGDFFSDIPSGYDAYTIKNVLDDWPDSQAVDILKNCHKAMRKDSILYLIDIIKEPNEATSFDLYIDTILLGRKRYLSDFEMMTKQAGLSIANIHNLNFSTEHGSYYIFKIKK
;
A
#
# COMPACT_ATOMS: atom_id res chain seq x y z
N MET A 1 -3.32 -20.99 -22.74
CA MET A 1 -3.76 -19.61 -22.42
C MET A 1 -5.06 -19.60 -21.60
N SER A 2 -6.21 -20.05 -22.13
CA SER A 2 -7.49 -20.00 -21.37
C SER A 2 -7.49 -20.82 -20.06
N LEU A 3 -7.02 -22.07 -20.09
CA LEU A 3 -6.94 -22.91 -18.89
C LEU A 3 -5.92 -22.39 -17.85
N GLU A 4 -4.85 -21.76 -18.33
CA GLU A 4 -3.83 -21.17 -17.44
C GLU A 4 -4.43 -20.01 -16.64
N ILE A 5 -5.21 -19.12 -17.27
CA ILE A 5 -5.93 -18.05 -16.57
C ILE A 5 -6.91 -18.63 -15.53
N VAL A 6 -7.68 -19.66 -15.91
CA VAL A 6 -8.67 -20.32 -15.01
C VAL A 6 -8.01 -20.94 -13.77
N THR A 7 -6.75 -21.38 -13.89
CA THR A 7 -6.05 -22.10 -12.82
C THR A 7 -4.92 -21.30 -12.17
N ALA A 8 -4.63 -20.10 -12.65
CA ALA A 8 -3.55 -19.23 -12.18
C ALA A 8 -3.61 -18.99 -10.67
N TYR A 9 -4.83 -18.89 -10.14
CA TYR A 9 -5.13 -18.68 -8.73
C TYR A 9 -4.51 -19.74 -7.79
N ARG A 10 -4.28 -20.95 -8.29
CA ARG A 10 -3.63 -22.04 -7.53
C ARG A 10 -2.18 -21.71 -7.20
N LYS A 11 -1.48 -20.99 -8.08
CA LYS A 11 -0.10 -20.54 -7.87
C LYS A 11 -0.05 -19.59 -6.67
N SER A 12 -0.91 -18.57 -6.66
CA SER A 12 -1.01 -17.59 -5.58
C SER A 12 -1.38 -18.25 -4.25
N ASN A 13 -2.42 -19.09 -4.21
CA ASN A 13 -2.83 -19.77 -2.98
C ASN A 13 -1.74 -20.70 -2.42
N ALA A 14 -1.01 -21.39 -3.28
CA ALA A 14 0.09 -22.24 -2.84
C ALA A 14 1.26 -21.41 -2.29
N LEU A 15 1.59 -20.29 -2.93
CA LEU A 15 2.61 -19.37 -2.44
C LEU A 15 2.24 -18.77 -1.08
N PHE A 16 0.98 -18.33 -0.92
CA PHE A 16 0.48 -17.85 0.37
C PHE A 16 0.58 -18.94 1.44
N ALA A 17 0.10 -20.15 1.17
CA ALA A 17 0.18 -21.26 2.12
C ALA A 17 1.63 -21.59 2.52
N PHE A 18 2.58 -21.47 1.60
CA PHE A 18 4.00 -21.67 1.89
C PHE A 18 4.56 -20.59 2.82
N VAL A 19 4.22 -19.31 2.59
CA VAL A 19 4.63 -18.20 3.45
C VAL A 19 3.96 -18.26 4.83
N ASP A 20 2.65 -18.50 4.86
CA ASP A 20 1.84 -18.58 6.08
C ASP A 20 2.27 -19.75 6.98
N SER A 21 2.73 -20.86 6.39
CA SER A 21 3.28 -21.99 7.14
C SER A 21 4.60 -21.68 7.85
N LYS A 22 5.16 -20.47 7.68
CA LYS A 22 6.46 -20.02 8.22
C LYS A 22 7.67 -20.81 7.72
N ALA A 23 7.48 -21.68 6.72
CA ALA A 23 8.55 -22.52 6.18
C ALA A 23 9.71 -21.71 5.58
N PRO A 24 9.49 -20.61 4.84
CA PRO A 24 10.57 -19.77 4.32
C PRO A 24 11.56 -19.28 5.39
N LEU A 25 11.11 -19.03 6.62
CA LEU A 25 11.95 -18.51 7.72
C LEU A 25 13.06 -19.48 8.12
N TYR A 26 12.93 -20.75 7.76
CA TYR A 26 13.90 -21.80 8.06
C TYR A 26 14.76 -22.19 6.85
N LEU A 27 14.61 -21.50 5.73
CA LEU A 27 15.30 -21.77 4.49
C LEU A 27 16.13 -20.56 4.06
N SER A 28 17.22 -20.81 3.35
CA SER A 28 17.95 -19.77 2.61
C SER A 28 18.58 -20.36 1.35
N THR A 29 19.26 -19.52 0.57
CA THR A 29 20.02 -19.97 -0.61
C THR A 29 21.20 -20.87 -0.26
N GLN A 30 21.69 -20.80 0.98
CA GLN A 30 22.87 -21.53 1.46
C GLN A 30 22.53 -22.65 2.46
N ASN A 31 21.45 -22.48 3.24
CA ASN A 31 21.05 -23.41 4.30
C ASN A 31 19.70 -24.04 3.98
N GLY A 32 19.74 -25.22 3.37
CA GLY A 32 18.56 -26.00 3.02
C GLY A 32 18.16 -26.98 4.12
N LYS A 33 16.89 -27.40 4.09
CA LYS A 33 16.32 -28.35 5.07
C LYS A 33 15.54 -29.46 4.37
N THR A 34 15.51 -30.64 4.99
CA THR A 34 14.67 -31.74 4.53
C THR A 34 13.20 -31.45 4.85
N VAL A 35 12.28 -32.14 4.16
CA VAL A 35 10.84 -31.98 4.42
C VAL A 35 10.48 -32.27 5.88
N GLU A 36 11.07 -33.33 6.45
CA GLU A 36 10.88 -33.70 7.86
C GLU A 36 11.31 -32.57 8.80
N GLN A 37 12.46 -31.95 8.56
CA GLN A 37 12.97 -30.86 9.37
C GLN A 37 12.03 -29.64 9.32
N ILE A 38 11.59 -29.25 8.12
CA ILE A 38 10.69 -28.09 7.96
C ILE A 38 9.33 -28.39 8.59
N ALA A 39 8.77 -29.58 8.31
CA ALA A 39 7.47 -30.00 8.86
C ALA A 39 7.48 -30.00 10.39
N LYS A 40 8.57 -30.47 11.02
CA LYS A 40 8.74 -30.42 12.47
C LYS A 40 8.83 -28.99 13.00
N LEU A 41 9.61 -28.11 12.35
CA LEU A 41 9.78 -26.72 12.77
C LEU A 41 8.48 -25.91 12.67
N CYS A 42 7.66 -26.20 11.65
CA CYS A 42 6.42 -25.49 11.36
C CYS A 42 5.16 -26.19 11.93
N ASN A 43 5.30 -27.34 12.61
CA ASN A 43 4.20 -28.16 13.08
C ASN A 43 3.21 -28.56 11.95
N LEU A 44 3.72 -29.12 10.86
CA LEU A 44 2.96 -29.49 9.66
C LEU A 44 2.97 -31.00 9.44
N TYR A 45 1.94 -31.50 8.75
CA TYR A 45 1.91 -32.87 8.25
C TYR A 45 2.92 -33.03 7.10
N GLN A 46 3.97 -33.82 7.32
CA GLN A 46 5.08 -34.01 6.39
C GLN A 46 4.62 -34.39 4.96
N ASP A 47 3.79 -35.43 4.83
CA ASP A 47 3.39 -35.94 3.50
C ASP A 47 2.57 -34.92 2.70
N ARG A 48 1.68 -34.19 3.36
CA ARG A 48 0.87 -33.16 2.71
C ARG A 48 1.73 -31.94 2.34
N PHE A 49 2.66 -31.58 3.21
CA PHE A 49 3.55 -30.45 2.99
C PHE A 49 4.58 -30.72 1.89
N HIS A 50 5.01 -31.98 1.71
CA HIS A 50 5.87 -32.38 0.60
C HIS A 50 5.28 -31.97 -0.76
N ASN A 51 3.99 -32.23 -0.98
CA ASN A 51 3.31 -31.84 -2.22
C ASN A 51 3.35 -30.31 -2.46
N LEU A 52 3.27 -29.52 -1.38
CA LEU A 52 3.40 -28.07 -1.48
C LEU A 52 4.83 -27.65 -1.85
N LEU A 53 5.85 -28.26 -1.23
CA LEU A 53 7.25 -27.99 -1.56
C LEU A 53 7.61 -28.39 -3.00
N ASP A 54 7.11 -29.52 -3.48
CA ASP A 54 7.28 -29.94 -4.88
C ASP A 54 6.65 -28.92 -5.83
N TYR A 55 5.49 -28.38 -5.47
CA TYR A 55 4.86 -27.33 -6.28
C TYR A 55 5.61 -26.00 -6.20
N MET A 56 6.12 -25.61 -5.03
CA MET A 56 7.01 -24.44 -4.90
C MET A 56 8.30 -24.60 -5.71
N GLN A 57 8.84 -25.82 -5.80
CA GLN A 57 9.96 -26.13 -6.68
C GLN A 57 9.56 -25.97 -8.17
N ALA A 58 8.38 -26.47 -8.56
CA ALA A 58 7.88 -26.31 -9.93
C ALA A 58 7.64 -24.84 -10.32
N LEU A 59 7.35 -23.97 -9.33
CA LEU A 59 7.23 -22.51 -9.51
C LEU A 59 8.57 -21.76 -9.40
N ASN A 60 9.70 -22.47 -9.25
CA ASN A 60 11.03 -21.91 -9.03
C ASN A 60 11.16 -21.03 -7.77
N VAL A 61 10.24 -21.18 -6.81
CA VAL A 61 10.37 -20.57 -5.46
C VAL A 61 11.44 -21.32 -4.67
N LEU A 62 11.49 -22.64 -4.84
CA LEU A 62 12.47 -23.52 -4.22
C LEU A 62 13.35 -24.21 -5.25
N THR A 63 14.56 -24.56 -4.84
CA THR A 63 15.38 -25.56 -5.51
C THR A 63 15.69 -26.71 -4.56
N LYS A 64 15.88 -27.91 -5.10
CA LYS A 64 16.17 -29.11 -4.32
C LYS A 64 17.55 -29.62 -4.68
N LYS A 65 18.39 -29.86 -3.67
CA LYS A 65 19.68 -30.54 -3.80
C LYS A 65 19.67 -31.72 -2.85
N GLU A 66 19.88 -32.92 -3.39
CA GLU A 66 19.70 -34.17 -2.64
C GLU A 66 18.28 -34.25 -2.04
N ASP A 67 18.17 -34.31 -0.71
CA ASP A 67 16.92 -34.39 0.05
C ASP A 67 16.51 -33.04 0.68
N LYS A 68 17.25 -31.97 0.42
CA LYS A 68 17.04 -30.65 1.02
C LYS A 68 16.48 -29.64 0.03
N PHE A 69 15.55 -28.82 0.52
CA PHE A 69 14.98 -27.68 -0.17
C PHE A 69 15.69 -26.40 0.25
N TYR A 70 15.85 -25.47 -0.69
CA TYR A 70 16.50 -24.17 -0.54
C TYR A 70 15.63 -23.10 -1.20
N LEU A 71 15.60 -21.88 -0.67
CA LEU A 71 15.06 -20.75 -1.42
C LEU A 71 15.95 -20.48 -2.64
N THR A 72 15.34 -20.14 -3.77
CA THR A 72 16.09 -19.63 -4.93
C THR A 72 16.55 -18.20 -4.66
N GLU A 73 17.50 -17.68 -5.46
CA GLU A 73 17.99 -16.31 -5.29
C GLU A 73 16.87 -15.28 -5.43
N GLN A 74 15.96 -15.48 -6.38
CA GLN A 74 14.79 -14.62 -6.61
C GLN A 74 13.86 -14.53 -5.40
N TRP A 75 13.76 -15.60 -4.62
CA TRP A 75 12.84 -15.71 -3.48
C TRP A 75 13.56 -15.75 -2.13
N SER A 76 14.84 -15.37 -2.11
CA SER A 76 15.67 -15.40 -0.91
C SER A 76 15.16 -14.49 0.21
N SER A 77 14.50 -13.38 -0.15
CA SER A 77 13.92 -12.44 0.81
C SER A 77 12.75 -13.01 1.62
N LEU A 78 12.14 -14.13 1.19
CA LEU A 78 11.08 -14.78 1.95
C LEU A 78 11.57 -15.34 3.30
N SER A 79 12.89 -15.48 3.49
CA SER A 79 13.49 -15.84 4.77
C SER A 79 13.36 -14.76 5.85
N ASP A 80 13.09 -13.51 5.45
CA ASP A 80 12.80 -12.40 6.34
C ASP A 80 11.28 -12.19 6.42
N PRO A 81 10.65 -12.31 7.61
CA PRO A 81 9.21 -12.15 7.77
C PRO A 81 8.73 -10.72 7.46
N ASN A 82 9.64 -9.76 7.46
CA ASN A 82 9.41 -8.33 7.24
C ASN A 82 9.95 -7.87 5.87
N SER A 83 10.40 -8.76 4.99
CA SER A 83 10.77 -8.33 3.64
C SER A 83 9.54 -7.83 2.89
N PHE A 84 9.79 -6.97 1.90
CA PHE A 84 8.75 -6.45 1.03
C PHE A 84 7.93 -7.57 0.39
N GLU A 85 8.59 -8.59 -0.15
CA GLU A 85 7.92 -9.70 -0.83
C GLU A 85 7.07 -10.52 0.15
N THR A 86 7.55 -10.77 1.37
CA THR A 86 6.77 -11.46 2.40
C THR A 86 5.55 -10.65 2.83
N LEU A 87 5.70 -9.35 3.09
CA LEU A 87 4.59 -8.47 3.47
C LEU A 87 3.57 -8.35 2.34
N TYR A 88 4.02 -8.22 1.10
CA TYR A 88 3.14 -8.15 -0.07
C TYR A 88 2.31 -9.42 -0.23
N ILE A 89 2.93 -10.61 -0.11
CA ILE A 89 2.22 -11.89 -0.12
C ILE A 89 1.21 -11.98 1.02
N LYS A 90 1.61 -11.63 2.25
CA LYS A 90 0.73 -11.67 3.42
C LYS A 90 -0.41 -10.67 3.36
N PHE A 91 -0.27 -9.57 2.64
CA PHE A 91 -1.34 -8.59 2.47
C PHE A 91 -2.28 -8.99 1.33
N GLU A 92 -1.74 -9.11 0.12
CA GLU A 92 -2.50 -9.35 -1.11
C GLU A 92 -3.29 -10.67 -1.07
N LEU A 93 -2.72 -11.69 -0.42
CA LEU A 93 -3.28 -13.04 -0.39
C LEU A 93 -3.87 -13.43 0.97
N ASP A 94 -4.02 -12.47 1.90
CA ASP A 94 -4.75 -12.74 3.14
C ASP A 94 -6.21 -13.09 2.83
N PRO A 95 -6.79 -14.09 3.51
CA PRO A 95 -8.16 -14.52 3.28
C PRO A 95 -9.20 -13.39 3.34
N ALA A 96 -8.98 -12.33 4.13
CA ALA A 96 -9.87 -11.17 4.18
C ALA A 96 -9.99 -10.48 2.81
N PHE A 97 -8.91 -10.41 2.03
CA PHE A 97 -8.87 -9.78 0.71
C PHE A 97 -9.25 -10.76 -0.38
N TRP A 98 -8.67 -11.95 -0.33
CA TRP A 98 -8.95 -13.00 -1.31
C TRP A 98 -10.45 -13.36 -1.36
N ASN A 99 -11.12 -13.45 -0.21
CA ASN A 99 -12.54 -13.77 -0.17
C ASN A 99 -13.42 -12.67 -0.79
N ALA A 100 -12.97 -11.41 -0.81
CA ALA A 100 -13.68 -10.32 -1.46
C ALA A 100 -13.84 -10.56 -2.96
N TRP A 101 -12.84 -11.16 -3.62
CA TRP A 101 -12.89 -11.43 -5.06
C TRP A 101 -14.06 -12.36 -5.46
N ALA A 102 -14.50 -13.25 -4.57
CA ALA A 102 -15.67 -14.09 -4.81
C ALA A 102 -16.97 -13.27 -4.94
N GLN A 103 -17.03 -12.09 -4.30
CA GLN A 103 -18.17 -11.18 -4.36
C GLN A 103 -18.06 -10.13 -5.47
N TYR A 104 -16.96 -10.07 -6.22
CA TYR A 104 -16.76 -9.05 -7.24
C TYR A 104 -17.85 -9.05 -8.32
N SER A 105 -18.27 -10.23 -8.80
CA SER A 105 -19.38 -10.30 -9.76
C SER A 105 -20.71 -9.79 -9.19
N ALA A 106 -20.92 -9.91 -7.88
CA ALA A 106 -22.10 -9.41 -7.20
C ALA A 106 -22.04 -7.89 -6.94
N SER A 107 -20.86 -7.32 -6.69
CA SER A 107 -20.69 -5.87 -6.51
C SER A 107 -21.04 -5.07 -7.76
N LEU A 108 -20.81 -5.64 -8.95
CA LEU A 108 -21.14 -5.00 -10.23
C LEU A 108 -22.65 -4.87 -10.53
N LYS A 109 -23.53 -5.55 -9.78
CA LYS A 109 -24.98 -5.58 -10.07
C LYS A 109 -25.70 -4.41 -9.43
N LYS A 110 -26.46 -3.63 -10.23
CA LYS A 110 -27.40 -2.62 -9.69
C LYS A 110 -28.48 -3.28 -8.82
N PRO A 111 -28.94 -2.66 -7.72
CA PRO A 111 -28.61 -1.31 -7.24
C PRO A 111 -27.42 -1.27 -6.26
N ASN A 112 -26.56 -2.29 -6.23
CA ASN A 112 -25.44 -2.35 -5.30
C ASN A 112 -24.46 -1.18 -5.52
N LYS A 113 -23.99 -0.62 -4.41
CA LYS A 113 -23.01 0.48 -4.37
C LYS A 113 -21.85 0.18 -3.43
N LYS A 114 -21.75 -1.06 -2.94
CA LYS A 114 -20.74 -1.51 -1.98
C LYS A 114 -19.58 -2.18 -2.72
N SER A 115 -18.37 -2.07 -2.19
CA SER A 115 -17.22 -2.85 -2.70
C SER A 115 -17.46 -4.34 -2.50
N ALA A 116 -16.72 -5.17 -3.23
CA ALA A 116 -16.79 -6.62 -3.01
C ALA A 116 -16.30 -7.00 -1.59
N PHE A 117 -15.34 -6.23 -1.07
CA PHE A 117 -14.87 -6.35 0.31
C PHE A 117 -16.00 -6.03 1.30
N GLU A 118 -16.71 -4.93 1.11
CA GLU A 118 -17.81 -4.53 1.99
C GLU A 118 -18.97 -5.54 1.94
N LEU A 119 -19.25 -6.16 0.79
CA LEU A 119 -20.23 -7.25 0.72
C LEU A 119 -19.80 -8.50 1.49
N THR A 120 -18.49 -8.75 1.56
CA THR A 120 -17.92 -9.92 2.23
C THR A 120 -17.90 -9.74 3.74
N HIS A 121 -17.46 -8.57 4.21
CA HIS A 121 -17.25 -8.29 5.63
C HIS A 121 -18.37 -7.46 6.29
N GLN A 122 -19.33 -6.98 5.50
CA GLN A 122 -20.44 -6.11 5.93
C GLN A 122 -20.01 -4.72 6.43
N GLU A 123 -18.78 -4.31 6.14
CA GLU A 123 -18.23 -3.00 6.51
C GLU A 123 -17.12 -2.56 5.54
N PRO A 124 -16.82 -1.25 5.43
CA PRO A 124 -15.73 -0.73 4.61
C PRO A 124 -14.35 -1.22 5.06
N PHE A 125 -13.39 -1.20 4.12
CA PHE A 125 -12.04 -1.70 4.35
C PHE A 125 -11.30 -1.07 5.54
N PHE A 126 -11.25 0.26 5.62
CA PHE A 126 -10.52 0.93 6.69
C PHE A 126 -11.18 0.74 8.07
N ASP A 127 -12.51 0.65 8.12
CA ASP A 127 -13.25 0.31 9.34
C ASP A 127 -12.90 -1.12 9.79
N TYR A 128 -12.87 -2.08 8.85
CA TYR A 128 -12.46 -3.44 9.10
C TYR A 128 -11.02 -3.52 9.68
N LEU A 129 -10.06 -2.78 9.12
CA LEU A 129 -8.68 -2.77 9.63
C LEU A 129 -8.55 -2.22 11.06
N ASN A 130 -9.46 -1.34 11.48
CA ASN A 130 -9.40 -0.69 12.78
C ASN A 130 -9.86 -1.59 13.94
N HIS A 131 -10.47 -2.74 13.67
CA HIS A 131 -10.83 -3.71 14.70
C HIS A 131 -9.59 -4.30 15.41
N GLU A 132 -9.73 -4.58 16.71
CA GLU A 132 -8.66 -5.21 17.49
C GLU A 132 -8.28 -6.61 17.00
N ASN A 133 -9.25 -7.36 16.46
CA ASN A 133 -9.00 -8.70 15.91
C ASN A 133 -8.23 -8.67 14.58
N ASN A 134 -8.18 -7.52 13.90
CA ASN A 134 -7.56 -7.34 12.59
C ASN A 134 -6.22 -6.61 12.65
N GLN A 135 -5.65 -6.43 13.85
CA GLN A 135 -4.41 -5.67 14.03
C GLN A 135 -3.22 -6.24 13.25
N ASN A 136 -3.11 -7.56 13.12
CA ASN A 136 -2.04 -8.16 12.32
C ASN A 136 -2.16 -7.78 10.84
N ILE A 137 -3.39 -7.70 10.31
CA ILE A 137 -3.66 -7.29 8.93
C ILE A 137 -3.29 -5.81 8.77
N LYS A 138 -3.75 -4.96 9.70
CA LYS A 138 -3.40 -3.54 9.71
C LYS A 138 -1.89 -3.31 9.78
N THR A 139 -1.18 -4.02 10.65
CA THR A 139 0.29 -3.92 10.75
C THR A 139 0.96 -4.34 9.44
N ASN A 140 0.55 -5.45 8.82
CA ASN A 140 1.11 -5.85 7.52
C ASN A 140 0.85 -4.80 6.44
N PHE A 141 -0.36 -4.23 6.39
CA PHE A 141 -0.73 -3.15 5.47
C PHE A 141 0.13 -1.90 5.68
N ASP A 142 0.20 -1.40 6.91
CA ASP A 142 0.95 -0.19 7.28
C ASP A 142 2.45 -0.35 6.97
N GLU A 143 3.05 -1.49 7.32
CA GLU A 143 4.45 -1.79 7.06
C GLU A 143 4.74 -1.96 5.56
N LEU A 144 3.84 -2.62 4.81
CA LEU A 144 3.99 -2.77 3.36
C LEU A 144 3.99 -1.41 2.67
N LEU A 145 3.01 -0.54 2.98
CA LEU A 145 2.93 0.80 2.40
C LEU A 145 4.13 1.66 2.82
N GLY A 146 4.62 1.49 4.05
CA GLY A 146 5.87 2.07 4.52
C GLY A 146 7.06 1.67 3.64
N GLN A 147 7.22 0.38 3.35
CA GLN A 147 8.30 -0.11 2.48
C GLN A 147 8.15 0.30 1.02
N MET A 148 6.93 0.30 0.47
CA MET A 148 6.66 0.85 -0.87
C MET A 148 7.12 2.31 -0.94
N THR A 149 6.83 3.07 0.10
CA THR A 149 7.25 4.47 0.22
C THR A 149 8.77 4.57 0.30
N VAL A 150 9.45 3.79 1.14
CA VAL A 150 10.92 3.78 1.21
C VAL A 150 11.58 3.48 -0.14
N LYS A 151 11.06 2.49 -0.89
CA LYS A 151 11.57 2.12 -2.22
C LYS A 151 11.39 3.25 -3.25
N THR A 152 10.35 4.07 -3.12
CA THR A 152 9.99 5.13 -4.09
C THR A 152 10.46 6.54 -3.68
N ASN A 153 10.78 6.75 -2.40
CA ASN A 153 11.13 8.03 -1.80
C ASN A 153 12.24 8.80 -2.52
N LYS A 154 13.28 8.10 -2.98
CA LYS A 154 14.40 8.72 -3.70
C LYS A 154 13.95 9.46 -4.97
N TYR A 155 12.86 9.04 -5.59
CA TYR A 155 12.32 9.69 -6.78
C TYR A 155 11.46 10.92 -6.45
N PHE A 156 10.93 11.03 -5.23
CA PHE A 156 10.10 12.17 -4.85
C PHE A 156 10.93 13.33 -4.33
N ILE A 157 11.93 13.04 -3.49
CA ILE A 157 12.61 14.07 -2.71
C ILE A 157 13.39 15.07 -3.57
N ASP A 158 13.99 14.60 -4.66
CA ASP A 158 14.76 15.43 -5.59
C ASP A 158 13.87 16.42 -6.37
N HIS A 159 12.56 16.17 -6.42
CA HIS A 159 11.61 16.92 -7.23
C HIS A 159 10.62 17.75 -6.39
N ILE A 160 10.72 17.70 -5.06
CA ILE A 160 9.92 18.52 -4.14
C ILE A 160 10.82 19.61 -3.56
N SER A 161 10.62 20.85 -4.01
CA SER A 161 11.35 21.98 -3.46
C SER A 161 10.73 22.44 -2.13
N LEU A 162 11.37 22.06 -1.02
CA LEU A 162 10.99 22.48 0.33
C LEU A 162 11.81 23.68 0.86
N ASN A 163 12.43 24.45 -0.04
CA ASN A 163 13.20 25.63 0.35
C ASN A 163 12.31 26.67 1.04
N GLY A 164 12.67 27.07 2.26
CA GLY A 164 11.93 28.06 3.04
C GLY A 164 10.73 27.50 3.81
N ILE A 165 10.42 26.21 3.66
CA ILE A 165 9.44 25.49 4.48
C ILE A 165 10.04 25.22 5.86
N LYS A 166 9.30 25.49 6.93
CA LYS A 166 9.69 25.18 8.31
C LYS A 166 8.81 24.12 8.93
N THR A 167 7.54 24.06 8.55
CA THR A 167 6.58 23.07 9.04
C THR A 167 5.88 22.35 7.90
N LEU A 168 5.82 21.03 7.97
CA LEU A 168 5.14 20.17 7.00
C LEU A 168 4.23 19.17 7.69
N LEU A 169 3.00 19.03 7.21
CA LEU A 169 2.07 17.98 7.63
C LEU A 169 1.84 16.97 6.51
N ASP A 170 2.15 15.71 6.75
CA ASP A 170 1.84 14.59 5.85
C ASP A 170 0.48 13.97 6.22
N VAL A 171 -0.51 14.15 5.36
CA VAL A 171 -1.91 13.75 5.57
C VAL A 171 -2.13 12.35 4.96
N GLY A 172 -2.53 11.39 5.80
CA GLY A 172 -2.57 9.98 5.42
C GLY A 172 -1.16 9.38 5.25
N GLY A 173 -0.20 9.83 6.05
CA GLY A 173 1.22 9.47 5.89
C GLY A 173 1.61 8.10 6.47
N GLY A 174 0.67 7.33 7.01
CA GLY A 174 0.86 5.99 7.56
C GLY A 174 1.95 5.93 8.63
N VAL A 175 2.89 4.99 8.49
CA VAL A 175 4.03 4.85 9.43
C VAL A 175 5.06 6.00 9.35
N GLY A 176 4.77 7.06 8.57
CA GLY A 176 5.61 8.26 8.44
C GLY A 176 6.84 8.08 7.56
N ALA A 177 6.89 7.03 6.72
CA ALA A 177 8.04 6.72 5.88
C ALA A 177 8.45 7.88 4.94
N PHE A 178 7.48 8.67 4.46
CA PHE A 178 7.75 9.83 3.62
C PHE A 178 8.30 11.01 4.44
N ALA A 179 7.66 11.33 5.56
CA ALA A 179 8.13 12.34 6.51
C ALA A 179 9.55 12.06 7.03
N LYS A 180 9.88 10.79 7.35
CA LYS A 180 11.23 10.36 7.73
C LYS A 180 12.25 10.67 6.64
N ASN A 181 11.92 10.41 5.38
CA ASN A 181 12.80 10.72 4.26
C ASN A 181 12.98 12.24 4.05
N ILE A 182 11.93 13.03 4.23
CA ILE A 182 12.03 14.50 4.25
C ILE A 182 12.99 14.94 5.35
N LYS A 183 12.87 14.40 6.57
CA LYS A 183 13.71 14.77 7.71
C LYS A 183 15.20 14.47 7.47
N VAL A 184 15.52 13.40 6.75
CA VAL A 184 16.90 13.07 6.34
C VAL A 184 17.49 14.14 5.43
N HIS A 185 16.72 14.65 4.46
CA HIS A 185 17.22 15.63 3.46
C HIS A 185 17.05 17.09 3.91
N TYR A 186 16.04 17.37 4.73
CA TYR A 186 15.67 18.68 5.23
C TYR A 186 15.50 18.64 6.76
N PRO A 187 16.59 18.44 7.52
CA PRO A 187 16.52 18.22 8.97
C PRO A 187 15.91 19.40 9.76
N HIS A 188 15.96 20.61 9.19
CA HIS A 188 15.39 21.82 9.78
C HIS A 188 13.86 21.88 9.73
N ILE A 189 13.21 21.06 8.89
CA ILE A 189 11.73 21.05 8.77
C ILE A 189 11.14 20.24 9.92
N GLN A 190 10.24 20.84 10.69
CA GLN A 190 9.38 20.11 11.60
C GLN A 190 8.34 19.35 10.77
N CYS A 191 8.38 18.02 10.85
CA CYS A 191 7.47 17.14 10.13
C CYS A 191 6.48 16.53 11.11
N ASP A 192 5.20 16.68 10.80
CA ASP A 192 4.12 16.00 11.49
C ASP A 192 3.41 15.07 10.50
N VAL A 193 2.84 13.97 10.99
CA VAL A 193 2.09 12.98 10.21
C VAL A 193 0.72 12.81 10.83
N MET A 194 -0.33 13.01 10.06
CA MET A 194 -1.71 12.75 10.46
C MET A 194 -2.21 11.46 9.81
N ASP A 195 -2.69 10.52 10.61
CA ASP A 195 -3.32 9.27 10.16
C ASP A 195 -4.21 8.71 11.28
N GLN A 196 -4.81 7.55 11.08
CA GLN A 196 -5.59 6.84 12.09
C GLN A 196 -4.67 6.02 13.00
N TYR A 197 -4.44 6.52 14.21
CA TYR A 197 -3.63 5.87 15.25
C TYR A 197 -4.43 5.58 16.53
N LYS A 198 -3.93 4.63 17.33
CA LYS A 198 -4.50 4.31 18.65
C LYS A 198 -4.14 5.30 19.77
N PHE A 199 -3.19 6.19 19.51
CA PHE A 199 -2.76 7.24 20.44
C PHE A 199 -3.21 8.61 19.92
N THR A 200 -3.46 9.59 20.80
CA THR A 200 -3.83 10.94 20.33
C THR A 200 -2.68 11.65 19.62
N ARG A 201 -1.48 11.60 20.21
CA ARG A 201 -0.27 12.24 19.71
C ARG A 201 0.96 11.49 20.22
N GLN A 202 1.96 11.28 19.38
CA GLN A 202 3.21 10.62 19.75
C GLN A 202 4.39 11.25 19.00
N GLU A 203 5.52 11.46 19.65
CA GLU A 203 6.75 11.90 18.97
C GLU A 203 7.72 10.71 18.84
N SER A 204 8.27 10.53 17.63
CA SER A 204 9.29 9.50 17.36
C SER A 204 10.20 9.95 16.23
N GLU A 205 11.52 9.72 16.36
CA GLU A 205 12.52 10.05 15.33
C GLU A 205 12.48 11.52 14.84
N GLY A 206 12.05 12.45 15.71
CA GLY A 206 11.92 13.87 15.38
C GLY A 206 10.70 14.21 14.51
N ILE A 207 9.69 13.32 14.48
CA ILE A 207 8.40 13.48 13.81
C ILE A 207 7.28 13.40 14.85
N THR A 208 6.28 14.27 14.70
CA THR A 208 5.04 14.16 15.50
C THR A 208 3.99 13.37 14.73
N PHE A 209 3.50 12.28 15.29
CA PHE A 209 2.35 11.53 14.80
C PHE A 209 1.09 12.02 15.51
N ILE A 210 0.04 12.34 14.74
CA ILE A 210 -1.20 12.92 15.21
C ILE A 210 -2.35 12.01 14.75
N ASN A 211 -3.14 11.50 15.69
CA ASN A 211 -4.35 10.76 15.31
C ASN A 211 -5.41 11.72 14.79
N GLY A 212 -5.98 11.41 13.64
CA GLY A 212 -7.07 12.17 13.10
C GLY A 212 -7.68 11.55 11.85
N ASP A 213 -8.82 12.12 11.47
CA ASP A 213 -9.56 11.77 10.27
C ASP A 213 -9.54 12.96 9.30
N PHE A 214 -8.98 12.76 8.11
CA PHE A 214 -8.87 13.82 7.11
C PHE A 214 -10.21 14.19 6.45
N PHE A 215 -11.28 13.40 6.65
CA PHE A 215 -12.64 13.81 6.28
C PHE A 215 -13.24 14.80 7.28
N SER A 216 -12.67 14.86 8.48
CA SER A 216 -13.03 15.79 9.54
C SER A 216 -12.12 17.03 9.48
N ASP A 217 -11.30 17.26 10.50
CA ASP A 217 -10.43 18.43 10.59
C ASP A 217 -8.96 18.06 10.35
N ILE A 218 -8.31 18.77 9.43
CA ILE A 218 -6.87 18.69 9.20
C ILE A 218 -6.19 19.82 9.98
N PRO A 219 -5.16 19.54 10.82
CA PRO A 219 -4.42 20.55 11.57
C PRO A 219 -3.95 21.71 10.68
N SER A 220 -4.33 22.93 11.04
CA SER A 220 -3.98 24.14 10.30
C SER A 220 -2.61 24.70 10.70
N GLY A 221 -2.09 25.62 9.88
CA GLY A 221 -0.91 26.42 10.25
C GLY A 221 0.44 25.88 9.77
N TYR A 222 0.45 24.88 8.88
CA TYR A 222 1.67 24.37 8.25
C TYR A 222 2.05 25.16 6.99
N ASP A 223 3.35 25.29 6.74
CA ASP A 223 3.88 25.91 5.52
C ASP A 223 3.65 25.01 4.31
N ALA A 224 3.75 23.69 4.50
CA ALA A 224 3.46 22.70 3.48
C ALA A 224 2.56 21.57 4.00
N TYR A 225 1.76 21.01 3.10
CA TYR A 225 0.98 19.80 3.31
C TYR A 225 1.37 18.79 2.24
N THR A 226 1.32 17.51 2.57
CA THR A 226 1.52 16.42 1.59
C THR A 226 0.36 15.44 1.65
N ILE A 227 -0.06 14.96 0.47
CA ILE A 227 -0.98 13.82 0.32
C ILE A 227 -0.30 12.89 -0.68
N LYS A 228 -0.02 11.66 -0.27
CA LYS A 228 0.67 10.69 -1.14
C LYS A 228 -0.06 9.35 -1.17
N ASN A 229 -0.51 8.93 -2.35
CA ASN A 229 -1.23 7.66 -2.55
C ASN A 229 -2.45 7.52 -1.62
N VAL A 230 -3.24 8.59 -1.50
CA VAL A 230 -4.45 8.60 -0.66
C VAL A 230 -5.69 8.78 -1.52
N LEU A 231 -5.65 9.66 -2.53
CA LEU A 231 -6.88 10.04 -3.23
C LEU A 231 -7.47 8.90 -4.06
N ASP A 232 -6.62 8.01 -4.59
CA ASP A 232 -7.04 6.84 -5.36
C ASP A 232 -7.84 5.81 -4.55
N ASP A 233 -7.73 5.82 -3.22
CA ASP A 233 -8.50 4.95 -2.33
C ASP A 233 -9.97 5.35 -2.24
N TRP A 234 -10.32 6.56 -2.69
CA TRP A 234 -11.64 7.15 -2.49
C TRP A 234 -12.36 7.45 -3.81
N PRO A 235 -13.70 7.38 -3.84
CA PRO A 235 -14.52 7.93 -4.92
C PRO A 235 -14.30 9.44 -5.11
N ASP A 236 -14.61 9.95 -6.31
CA ASP A 236 -14.34 11.35 -6.70
C ASP A 236 -14.92 12.39 -5.72
N SER A 237 -16.14 12.18 -5.21
CA SER A 237 -16.74 13.11 -4.25
C SER A 237 -15.95 13.17 -2.94
N GLN A 238 -15.49 12.02 -2.44
CA GLN A 238 -14.71 11.93 -1.21
C GLN A 238 -13.29 12.47 -1.42
N ALA A 239 -12.64 12.18 -2.54
CA ALA A 239 -11.34 12.77 -2.88
C ALA A 239 -11.40 14.31 -2.94
N VAL A 240 -12.47 14.88 -3.50
CA VAL A 240 -12.71 16.33 -3.48
C VAL A 240 -12.91 16.85 -2.06
N ASP A 241 -13.61 16.12 -1.19
CA ASP A 241 -13.84 16.56 0.19
C ASP A 241 -12.54 16.55 1.02
N ILE A 242 -11.64 15.58 0.80
CA ILE A 242 -10.27 15.58 1.37
C ILE A 242 -9.53 16.86 0.94
N LEU A 243 -9.52 17.16 -0.37
CA LEU A 243 -8.86 18.36 -0.89
C LEU A 243 -9.47 19.65 -0.34
N LYS A 244 -10.79 19.71 -0.14
CA LYS A 244 -11.45 20.87 0.50
C LYS A 244 -11.00 21.04 1.95
N ASN A 245 -10.82 19.96 2.69
CA ASN A 245 -10.34 20.03 4.07
C ASN A 245 -8.88 20.49 4.12
N CYS A 246 -8.03 20.08 3.17
CA CYS A 246 -6.70 20.67 3.01
C CYS A 246 -6.78 22.16 2.69
N HIS A 247 -7.62 22.57 1.74
CA HIS A 247 -7.84 23.98 1.41
C HIS A 247 -8.25 24.82 2.65
N LYS A 248 -9.08 24.27 3.54
CA LYS A 248 -9.45 24.93 4.81
C LYS A 248 -8.26 25.07 5.76
N ALA A 249 -7.44 24.02 5.92
CA ALA A 249 -6.26 24.01 6.79
C ALA A 249 -5.11 24.90 6.28
N MET A 250 -5.03 25.08 4.96
CA MET A 250 -4.00 25.89 4.30
C MET A 250 -4.18 27.40 4.56
N ARG A 251 -3.06 28.05 4.90
CA ARG A 251 -2.93 29.51 4.82
C ARG A 251 -2.80 29.93 3.36
N LYS A 252 -2.84 31.24 3.09
CA LYS A 252 -2.72 31.79 1.72
C LYS A 252 -1.36 31.46 1.07
N ASP A 253 -0.32 31.34 1.88
CA ASP A 253 1.06 31.05 1.47
C ASP A 253 1.42 29.57 1.56
N SER A 254 0.55 28.71 2.12
CA SER A 254 0.79 27.28 2.21
C SER A 254 0.83 26.61 0.84
N ILE A 255 1.59 25.53 0.73
CA ILE A 255 1.69 24.69 -0.47
C ILE A 255 1.15 23.29 -0.14
N LEU A 256 0.34 22.72 -1.02
CA LEU A 256 0.00 21.30 -0.98
C LEU A 256 0.80 20.56 -2.06
N TYR A 257 1.56 19.55 -1.67
CA TYR A 257 2.15 18.58 -2.60
C TYR A 257 1.25 17.35 -2.65
N LEU A 258 0.58 17.16 -3.77
CA LEU A 258 -0.16 15.93 -4.05
C LEU A 258 0.74 15.02 -4.90
N ILE A 259 0.95 13.80 -4.45
CA ILE A 259 1.80 12.81 -5.10
C ILE A 259 0.94 11.57 -5.33
N ASP A 260 0.67 11.26 -6.59
CA ASP A 260 -0.15 10.10 -6.92
C ASP A 260 0.21 9.52 -8.29
N ILE A 261 -0.31 8.33 -8.56
CA ILE A 261 -0.15 7.66 -9.84
C ILE A 261 -1.21 8.18 -10.80
N ILE A 262 -0.78 8.63 -11.97
CA ILE A 262 -1.69 9.04 -13.04
C ILE A 262 -1.87 7.89 -14.01
N LYS A 263 -3.14 7.62 -14.32
CA LYS A 263 -3.53 6.65 -15.33
C LYS A 263 -3.19 7.17 -16.72
N GLU A 264 -2.44 6.38 -17.49
CA GLU A 264 -2.16 6.69 -18.89
C GLU A 264 -3.28 6.16 -19.81
N PRO A 265 -3.54 6.80 -20.96
CA PRO A 265 -4.52 6.32 -21.93
C PRO A 265 -4.21 4.89 -22.39
N ASN A 266 -5.24 4.03 -22.47
CA ASN A 266 -5.16 2.63 -22.88
C ASN A 266 -4.40 1.67 -21.94
N GLU A 267 -3.98 2.12 -20.77
CA GLU A 267 -3.48 1.25 -19.72
C GLU A 267 -4.64 0.85 -18.79
N ALA A 268 -5.03 -0.42 -18.84
CA ALA A 268 -5.89 -1.02 -17.83
C ALA A 268 -5.05 -2.02 -17.05
N THR A 269 -4.95 -1.83 -15.74
CA THR A 269 -4.15 -2.70 -14.87
C THR A 269 -5.04 -3.57 -14.01
N SER A 270 -4.56 -4.73 -13.58
CA SER A 270 -5.25 -5.54 -12.55
C SER A 270 -5.40 -4.77 -11.23
N PHE A 271 -4.55 -3.76 -11.00
CA PHE A 271 -4.61 -2.91 -9.82
C PHE A 271 -5.82 -1.97 -9.82
N ASP A 272 -6.30 -1.51 -10.99
CA ASP A 272 -7.56 -0.77 -11.08
C ASP A 272 -8.72 -1.61 -10.52
N LEU A 273 -8.77 -2.90 -10.87
CA LEU A 273 -9.78 -3.84 -10.38
C LEU A 273 -9.60 -4.13 -8.89
N TYR A 274 -8.37 -4.21 -8.40
CA TYR A 274 -8.08 -4.39 -6.98
C TYR A 274 -8.67 -3.24 -6.16
N ILE A 275 -8.39 -1.99 -6.55
CA ILE A 275 -8.89 -0.80 -5.85
C ILE A 275 -10.43 -0.74 -5.87
N ASP A 276 -11.07 -1.06 -7.00
CA ASP A 276 -12.54 -1.16 -7.10
C ASP A 276 -13.11 -2.27 -6.20
N THR A 277 -12.47 -3.45 -6.20
CA THR A 277 -12.87 -4.63 -5.41
C THR A 277 -12.83 -4.35 -3.91
N ILE A 278 -11.79 -3.66 -3.45
CA ILE A 278 -11.54 -3.45 -2.01
C ILE A 278 -12.16 -2.13 -1.51
N LEU A 279 -11.96 -1.03 -2.23
CA LEU A 279 -12.18 0.33 -1.71
C LEU A 279 -13.31 1.12 -2.39
N LEU A 280 -13.77 0.72 -3.60
CA LEU A 280 -14.51 1.60 -4.54
C LEU A 280 -13.73 2.86 -4.95
N GLY A 281 -12.42 2.86 -4.69
CA GLY A 281 -11.52 3.89 -5.15
C GLY A 281 -11.40 3.86 -6.68
N ARG A 282 -10.66 4.82 -7.21
CA ARG A 282 -10.50 4.96 -8.66
C ARG A 282 -9.15 5.57 -8.99
N LYS A 283 -8.38 4.87 -9.83
CA LYS A 283 -7.25 5.47 -10.56
C LYS A 283 -7.75 6.51 -11.56
N ARG A 284 -7.06 7.64 -11.59
CA ARG A 284 -7.53 8.85 -12.26
C ARG A 284 -6.60 9.31 -13.36
N TYR A 285 -7.19 9.94 -14.37
CA TYR A 285 -6.45 10.66 -15.39
C TYR A 285 -6.02 12.03 -14.88
N LEU A 286 -5.03 12.64 -15.53
CA LEU A 286 -4.56 13.99 -15.18
C LEU A 286 -5.72 15.00 -15.11
N SER A 287 -6.64 14.95 -16.07
CA SER A 287 -7.82 15.84 -16.14
C SER A 287 -8.75 15.68 -14.93
N ASP A 288 -8.84 14.48 -14.34
CA ASP A 288 -9.65 14.25 -13.15
C ASP A 288 -9.04 15.01 -11.95
N PHE A 289 -7.71 14.96 -11.77
CA PHE A 289 -7.02 15.72 -10.72
C PHE A 289 -7.16 17.24 -10.91
N GLU A 290 -7.02 17.74 -12.14
CA GLU A 290 -7.25 19.16 -12.45
C GLU A 290 -8.67 19.60 -12.10
N MET A 291 -9.67 18.77 -12.42
CA MET A 291 -11.06 19.05 -12.09
C MET A 291 -11.29 19.05 -10.57
N MET A 292 -10.84 18.01 -9.86
CA MET A 292 -11.05 17.87 -8.41
C MET A 292 -10.37 18.98 -7.62
N THR A 293 -9.13 19.33 -7.96
CA THR A 293 -8.40 20.44 -7.34
C THR A 293 -9.15 21.77 -7.51
N LYS A 294 -9.65 22.04 -8.72
CA LYS A 294 -10.47 23.22 -8.98
C LYS A 294 -11.78 23.22 -8.17
N GLN A 295 -12.48 22.08 -8.09
CA GLN A 295 -13.70 21.94 -7.28
C GLN A 295 -13.46 22.15 -5.78
N ALA A 296 -12.25 21.81 -5.30
CA ALA A 296 -11.84 22.05 -3.93
C ALA A 296 -11.43 23.51 -3.64
N GLY A 297 -11.47 24.39 -4.64
CA GLY A 297 -11.03 25.78 -4.50
C GLY A 297 -9.52 25.95 -4.52
N LEU A 298 -8.79 24.98 -5.08
CA LEU A 298 -7.33 25.00 -5.18
C LEU A 298 -6.89 25.26 -6.64
N SER A 299 -5.65 25.69 -6.81
CA SER A 299 -5.01 25.92 -8.11
C SER A 299 -3.71 25.13 -8.23
N ILE A 300 -3.54 24.42 -9.35
CA ILE A 300 -2.30 23.71 -9.65
C ILE A 300 -1.29 24.73 -10.20
N ALA A 301 -0.20 24.93 -9.47
CA ALA A 301 0.88 25.85 -9.85
C ALA A 301 1.96 25.18 -10.71
N ASN A 302 2.19 23.88 -10.51
CA ASN A 302 3.11 23.09 -11.34
C ASN A 302 2.74 21.61 -11.28
N ILE A 303 3.06 20.88 -12.34
CA ILE A 303 2.90 19.43 -12.45
C ILE A 303 4.21 18.86 -12.93
N HIS A 304 4.70 17.83 -12.24
CA HIS A 304 5.94 17.17 -12.60
C HIS A 304 5.72 15.67 -12.74
N ASN A 305 5.92 15.15 -13.95
CA ASN A 305 5.99 13.71 -14.21
C ASN A 305 7.39 13.22 -13.84
N LEU A 306 7.48 12.25 -12.95
CA LEU A 306 8.76 11.72 -12.45
C LEU A 306 9.43 10.73 -13.41
N ASN A 307 8.78 10.39 -14.53
CA ASN A 307 9.27 9.52 -15.60
C ASN A 307 9.81 8.16 -15.12
N PHE A 308 9.46 7.73 -13.90
CA PHE A 308 9.62 6.35 -13.46
C PHE A 308 8.23 5.73 -13.42
N SER A 309 8.05 4.70 -14.24
CA SER A 309 6.85 3.89 -14.22
C SER A 309 7.01 2.83 -13.13
N THR A 310 5.94 2.65 -12.37
CA THR A 310 5.71 1.39 -11.67
C THR A 310 4.88 0.48 -12.56
N GLU A 311 4.69 -0.77 -12.16
CA GLU A 311 3.73 -1.67 -12.79
C GLU A 311 2.27 -1.14 -12.79
N HIS A 312 2.01 -0.04 -12.06
CA HIS A 312 0.68 0.56 -11.91
C HIS A 312 0.52 1.93 -12.60
N GLY A 313 1.56 2.45 -13.27
CA GLY A 313 1.53 3.74 -13.96
C GLY A 313 2.67 4.68 -13.56
N SER A 314 2.57 5.94 -13.99
CA SER A 314 3.58 6.98 -13.77
C SER A 314 3.24 7.85 -12.56
N TYR A 315 4.22 8.11 -11.71
CA TYR A 315 4.04 9.02 -10.59
C TYR A 315 4.16 10.48 -11.00
N TYR A 316 3.24 11.30 -10.47
CA TYR A 316 3.23 12.74 -10.66
C TYR A 316 3.29 13.46 -9.32
N ILE A 317 3.94 14.62 -9.33
CA ILE A 317 3.93 15.57 -8.22
C ILE A 317 3.21 16.83 -8.68
N PHE A 318 2.13 17.16 -7.99
CA PHE A 318 1.38 18.40 -8.17
C PHE A 318 1.77 19.37 -7.06
N LYS A 319 2.24 20.56 -7.46
CA LYS A 319 2.40 21.68 -6.55
C LYS A 319 1.12 22.51 -6.59
N ILE A 320 0.34 22.46 -5.53
CA ILE A 320 -0.98 23.05 -5.43
C ILE A 320 -0.96 24.22 -4.44
N LYS A 321 -1.70 25.27 -4.77
CA LYS A 321 -1.89 26.47 -3.94
C LYS A 321 -3.38 26.74 -3.70
N LYS A 322 -3.64 27.55 -2.69
CA LYS A 322 -4.96 28.15 -2.45
C LYS A 322 -5.34 29.16 -3.54
#